data_AF-A0A2V3JK65-F1
#
_entry.id   AF-A0A2V3JK65-F1
#
_cell.length_a   1.000
_cell.length_b   1.000
_cell.length_c   1.000
_cell.angle_alpha   90.00
_cell.angle_beta   90.00
_cell.angle_gamma   90.00
#
_symmetry.space_group_name_H-M   'P 1'
#
loop_
_entity.id
_entity.type
_entity.pdbx_description
1 polymer ?
#
loop_
_entity_poly.entity_id
_entity_poly.type
_entity_poly.pdbx_seq_one_letter_code
_entity_poly.pdbx_strand_id
1 'polypeptide(L)'
;MMEVTQTIDDLSPFNHKPFSNVISEIEKLMSQSNRVFLLGAGCSCCAGLPLTSELTKKVLQELDADSLTKTLLLSVEQCFKGSEEATIEDYMSELVDSLAIVQRREGRGASEVTVNIGDKPHGVADLHSALDEIKQKISDCIDQPLDLSIHQQFVRAVHRTLRAGKTGSLKATDYVILNYDTLIEDALALECLSYADGFRGGAMGWWDKEAFNADGMDARVLKIHGSIDWCLVGDATLPRRMHPKNTFKNVDPKEKVLIWPAATKYRETQLDPYAQLMENMRCSLSPSIGSEVVLTICGYSFGDSHINIEIDRALHESDGRLTLLIFTELDEPEGQMNKWFG
;
A
#
# COMPACT_ATOMS: atom_id res chain seq x y z
N MET A 1 -0.50 -29.84 0.15
CA MET A 1 -0.94 -29.06 -1.02
C MET A 1 -2.45 -29.13 -1.05
N MET A 2 -3.13 -28.13 -0.47
CA MET A 2 -4.56 -27.94 -0.75
C MET A 2 -4.62 -27.15 -2.05
N GLU A 3 -5.16 -27.76 -3.10
CA GLU A 3 -5.59 -27.04 -4.29
C GLU A 3 -6.68 -26.06 -3.85
N VAL A 4 -6.37 -24.77 -3.80
CA VAL A 4 -7.39 -23.72 -3.81
C VAL A 4 -7.96 -23.75 -5.21
N THR A 5 -9.02 -24.54 -5.40
CA THR A 5 -9.85 -24.45 -6.60
C THR A 5 -10.48 -23.05 -6.53
N GLN A 6 -9.99 -22.11 -7.35
CA GLN A 6 -10.71 -20.86 -7.60
C GLN A 6 -12.05 -21.25 -8.22
N THR A 7 -13.07 -21.42 -7.39
CA THR A 7 -14.46 -21.38 -7.84
C THR A 7 -14.65 -20.01 -8.45
N ILE A 8 -14.78 -19.95 -9.77
CA ILE A 8 -15.22 -18.75 -10.46
C ILE A 8 -16.62 -18.47 -9.92
N ASP A 9 -16.77 -17.39 -9.16
CA ASP A 9 -18.08 -16.99 -8.64
C ASP A 9 -19.07 -16.85 -9.80
N ASP A 10 -20.27 -17.40 -9.62
CA ASP A 10 -21.33 -17.18 -10.58
C ASP A 10 -21.80 -15.73 -10.49
N LEU A 11 -21.37 -14.91 -11.45
CA LEU A 11 -21.76 -13.52 -11.57
C LEU A 11 -23.13 -13.34 -12.24
N SER A 12 -23.82 -14.42 -12.62
CA SER A 12 -25.17 -14.33 -13.21
C SER A 12 -26.19 -13.54 -12.38
N PRO A 13 -26.18 -13.55 -11.02
CA PRO A 13 -27.12 -12.77 -10.22
C PRO A 13 -27.02 -11.26 -10.47
N PHE A 14 -25.83 -10.75 -10.80
CA PHE A 14 -25.59 -9.34 -11.11
C PHE A 14 -26.25 -8.89 -12.43
N ASN A 15 -26.56 -9.83 -13.33
CA ASN A 15 -27.24 -9.55 -14.60
C ASN A 15 -28.76 -9.40 -14.45
N HIS A 16 -29.30 -9.68 -13.26
CA HIS A 16 -30.73 -9.64 -12.98
C HIS A 16 -31.08 -8.50 -12.01
N LYS A 17 -32.35 -8.08 -12.02
CA LYS A 17 -32.85 -7.07 -11.08
C LYS A 17 -32.86 -7.62 -9.64
N PRO A 18 -32.54 -6.80 -8.62
CA PRO A 18 -32.29 -5.36 -8.71
C PRO A 18 -30.85 -4.96 -9.09
N PHE A 19 -29.89 -5.89 -9.01
CA PHE A 19 -28.46 -5.61 -9.17
C PHE A 19 -28.10 -4.99 -10.52
N SER A 20 -28.73 -5.43 -11.61
CA SER A 20 -28.47 -4.89 -12.95
C SER A 20 -28.71 -3.37 -13.04
N ASN A 21 -29.68 -2.84 -12.28
CA ASN A 21 -29.95 -1.41 -12.23
C ASN A 21 -28.85 -0.68 -11.47
N VAL A 22 -28.46 -1.19 -10.31
CA VAL A 22 -27.39 -0.63 -9.46
C VAL A 22 -26.06 -0.60 -10.23
N ILE A 23 -25.73 -1.67 -10.94
CA ILE A 23 -24.52 -1.72 -11.77
C ILE A 23 -24.55 -0.66 -12.85
N SER A 24 -25.68 -0.47 -13.54
CA SER A 24 -25.80 0.59 -14.54
C SER A 24 -25.65 1.99 -13.95
N GLU A 25 -26.10 2.20 -12.71
CA GLU A 25 -25.92 3.46 -11.99
C GLU A 25 -24.45 3.68 -11.60
N ILE A 26 -23.77 2.66 -11.09
CA ILE A 26 -22.33 2.70 -10.79
C ILE A 26 -21.54 2.99 -12.07
N GLU A 27 -21.84 2.33 -13.20
CA GLU A 27 -21.18 2.59 -14.48
C GLU A 27 -21.36 4.04 -14.94
N LYS A 28 -22.57 4.59 -14.81
CA LYS A 28 -22.84 6.00 -15.13
C LYS A 28 -22.03 6.94 -14.26
N LEU A 29 -22.05 6.71 -12.95
CA LEU A 29 -21.31 7.49 -11.96
C LEU A 29 -19.81 7.48 -12.27
N MET A 30 -19.22 6.29 -12.47
CA MET A 30 -17.82 6.12 -12.87
C MET A 30 -17.47 6.81 -14.19
N SER A 31 -18.41 6.92 -15.13
CA SER A 31 -18.18 7.54 -16.44
C SER A 31 -18.22 9.08 -16.44
N GLN A 32 -18.74 9.69 -15.37
CA GLN A 32 -18.96 11.14 -15.28
C GLN A 32 -18.05 11.83 -14.25
N SER A 33 -17.58 11.08 -13.25
CA SER A 33 -16.79 11.60 -12.14
C SER A 33 -15.30 11.25 -12.29
N ASN A 34 -14.45 11.95 -11.54
CA ASN A 34 -13.07 11.52 -11.33
C ASN A 34 -13.09 10.23 -10.51
N ARG A 35 -12.23 9.27 -10.86
CA ARG A 35 -12.25 7.93 -10.26
C ARG A 35 -11.00 7.73 -9.42
N VAL A 36 -11.21 7.33 -8.17
CA VAL A 36 -10.15 6.96 -7.25
C VAL A 36 -10.45 5.55 -6.73
N PHE A 37 -9.48 4.65 -6.81
CA PHE A 37 -9.56 3.31 -6.26
C PHE A 37 -8.56 3.20 -5.12
N LEU A 38 -9.04 2.92 -3.91
CA LEU A 38 -8.20 2.58 -2.77
C LEU A 38 -8.20 1.06 -2.59
N LEU A 39 -7.03 0.46 -2.75
CA LEU A 39 -6.85 -0.98 -2.73
C LEU A 39 -5.98 -1.38 -1.52
N GLY A 40 -6.58 -2.18 -0.64
CA GLY A 40 -5.90 -2.77 0.51
C GLY A 40 -5.49 -4.23 0.28
N ALA A 41 -4.94 -4.87 1.33
CA ALA A 41 -4.29 -6.17 1.23
C ALA A 41 -5.21 -7.29 0.70
N GLY A 42 -6.53 -7.19 0.95
CA GLY A 42 -7.50 -8.16 0.46
C GLY A 42 -7.58 -8.24 -1.07
N CYS A 43 -7.21 -7.17 -1.79
CA CYS A 43 -7.18 -7.20 -3.25
C CYS A 43 -6.03 -8.08 -3.79
N SER A 44 -4.92 -8.18 -3.05
CA SER A 44 -3.76 -8.97 -3.45
C SER A 44 -3.97 -10.48 -3.23
N CYS A 45 -4.91 -10.86 -2.36
CA CYS A 45 -5.21 -12.27 -2.06
C CYS A 45 -5.64 -13.09 -3.27
N CYS A 46 -6.40 -12.49 -4.18
CA CYS A 46 -6.86 -13.18 -5.37
C CYS A 46 -5.71 -13.55 -6.34
N ALA A 47 -4.54 -12.90 -6.22
CA ALA A 47 -3.32 -13.23 -6.96
C ALA A 47 -2.42 -14.25 -6.24
N GLY A 48 -2.79 -14.69 -5.02
CA GLY A 48 -2.04 -15.64 -4.20
C GLY A 48 -1.16 -15.00 -3.12
N LEU A 49 -1.25 -13.68 -2.91
CA LEU A 49 -0.52 -12.99 -1.84
C LEU A 49 -1.23 -13.10 -0.49
N PRO A 50 -0.48 -13.15 0.63
CA PRO A 50 -1.08 -13.26 1.96
C PRO A 50 -1.76 -11.96 2.40
N LEU A 51 -2.77 -12.07 3.26
CA LEU A 51 -3.23 -10.94 4.08
C LEU A 51 -2.11 -10.49 5.05
N THR A 52 -2.18 -9.27 5.58
CA THR A 52 -1.16 -8.74 6.51
C THR A 52 -0.96 -9.63 7.75
N SER A 53 -2.04 -10.22 8.28
CA SER A 53 -1.98 -11.16 9.41
C SER A 53 -1.30 -12.48 9.04
N GLU A 54 -1.50 -12.97 7.82
CA GLU A 54 -0.83 -14.16 7.29
C GLU A 54 0.63 -13.90 6.96
N LEU A 55 0.94 -12.71 6.41
CA LEU A 55 2.30 -12.25 6.14
C LEU A 55 3.13 -12.24 7.43
N THR A 56 2.55 -11.75 8.52
CA THR A 56 3.18 -11.75 9.85
C THR A 56 3.61 -13.16 10.26
N LYS A 57 2.71 -14.14 10.11
CA LYS A 57 3.00 -15.55 10.43
C LYS A 57 4.09 -16.13 9.52
N LYS A 58 4.05 -15.83 8.22
CA LYS A 58 5.05 -16.30 7.24
C LYS A 58 6.44 -15.77 7.55
N VAL A 59 6.57 -14.46 7.81
CA VAL A 59 7.84 -13.82 8.17
C VAL A 59 8.44 -14.47 9.42
N LEU A 60 7.63 -14.67 10.48
CA LEU A 60 8.09 -15.34 11.71
C LEU A 60 8.55 -16.79 11.47
N GLN A 61 7.91 -17.51 10.55
CA GLN A 61 8.25 -18.88 10.21
C GLN A 61 9.55 -18.99 9.40
N GLU A 62 9.77 -18.06 8.46
CA GLU A 62 10.92 -18.05 7.55
C GLU A 62 12.22 -17.49 8.16
N LEU A 63 12.14 -16.86 9.33
CA LEU A 63 13.31 -16.45 10.09
C LEU A 63 13.97 -17.66 10.77
N ASP A 64 15.30 -17.72 10.73
CA ASP A 64 16.08 -18.78 11.37
C ASP A 64 15.80 -18.82 12.88
N ALA A 65 15.66 -20.03 13.44
CA ALA A 65 15.22 -20.24 14.82
C ALA A 65 16.09 -19.49 15.85
N ASP A 66 17.40 -19.44 15.59
CA ASP A 66 18.40 -18.84 16.48
C ASP A 66 18.80 -17.41 16.06
N SER A 67 18.10 -16.81 15.08
CA SER A 67 18.44 -15.45 14.64
C SER A 67 18.07 -14.40 15.69
N LEU A 68 18.89 -13.34 15.73
CA LEU A 68 18.62 -12.14 16.52
C LEU A 68 17.24 -11.57 16.19
N THR A 69 16.94 -11.44 14.90
CA THR A 69 15.69 -10.90 14.36
C THR A 69 14.48 -11.67 14.85
N LYS A 70 14.52 -13.01 14.84
CA LYS A 70 13.43 -13.83 15.36
C LYS A 70 13.23 -13.63 16.86
N THR A 71 14.33 -13.59 17.61
CA THR A 71 14.28 -13.36 19.07
C THR A 71 13.67 -11.99 19.39
N LEU A 72 14.06 -10.95 18.65
CA LEU A 72 13.52 -9.60 18.78
C LEU A 72 12.03 -9.56 18.46
N LEU A 73 11.62 -10.12 17.32
CA LEU A 73 10.20 -10.14 16.93
C LEU A 73 9.32 -10.88 17.92
N LEU A 74 9.75 -12.06 18.41
CA LEU A 74 8.98 -12.80 19.43
C LEU A 74 8.87 -12.02 20.74
N SER A 75 9.92 -11.27 21.10
CA SER A 75 9.90 -10.41 22.30
C SER A 75 8.93 -9.24 22.13
N VAL A 76 8.86 -8.65 20.93
CA VAL A 76 7.91 -7.57 20.61
C VAL A 76 6.48 -8.11 20.51
N GLU A 77 6.27 -9.24 19.83
CA GLU A 77 4.96 -9.92 19.73
C GLU A 77 4.36 -10.17 21.12
N GLN A 78 5.18 -10.55 22.09
CA GLN A 78 4.74 -10.76 23.47
C GLN A 78 4.17 -9.48 24.12
N CYS A 79 4.61 -8.28 23.72
CA CYS A 79 4.03 -7.01 24.16
C CYS A 79 2.59 -6.81 23.65
N PHE A 80 2.22 -7.48 22.56
CA PHE A 80 0.88 -7.45 21.97
C PHE A 80 0.00 -8.63 22.42
N LYS A 81 0.43 -9.39 23.44
CA LYS A 81 -0.32 -10.55 23.92
C LYS A 81 -1.76 -10.19 24.28
N GLY A 82 -2.71 -10.86 23.63
CA GLY A 82 -4.15 -10.62 23.79
C GLY A 82 -4.77 -9.76 22.69
N SER A 83 -3.96 -9.17 21.81
CA SER A 83 -4.43 -8.60 20.56
C SER A 83 -4.55 -9.70 19.50
N GLU A 84 -5.66 -9.71 18.77
CA GLU A 84 -5.86 -10.56 17.59
C GLU A 84 -5.52 -9.81 16.28
N GLU A 85 -5.33 -8.50 16.37
CA GLU A 85 -5.18 -7.61 15.21
C GLU A 85 -3.73 -7.16 14.98
N ALA A 86 -2.82 -7.41 15.92
CA ALA A 86 -1.43 -6.98 15.80
C ALA A 86 -0.74 -7.67 14.60
N THR A 87 -0.02 -6.87 13.82
CA THR A 87 0.64 -7.29 12.58
C THR A 87 2.13 -7.01 12.61
N ILE A 88 2.83 -7.49 11.59
CA ILE A 88 4.24 -7.20 11.36
C ILE A 88 4.53 -5.70 11.28
N GLU A 89 3.57 -4.87 10.84
CA GLU A 89 3.74 -3.41 10.83
C GLU A 89 3.83 -2.82 12.23
N ASP A 90 3.06 -3.34 13.18
CA ASP A 90 3.11 -2.94 14.59
C ASP A 90 4.44 -3.35 15.21
N TYR A 91 4.91 -4.56 14.89
CA TYR A 91 6.19 -5.05 15.42
C TYR A 91 7.36 -4.25 14.87
N MET A 92 7.37 -3.95 13.57
CA MET A 92 8.36 -3.08 12.96
C MET A 92 8.30 -1.67 13.54
N SER A 93 7.10 -1.17 13.88
CA SER A 93 6.90 0.14 14.49
C SER A 93 7.61 0.25 15.85
N GLU A 94 7.41 -0.72 16.74
CA GLU A 94 8.10 -0.80 18.04
C GLU A 94 9.64 -0.89 17.88
N LEU A 95 10.12 -1.63 16.88
CA LEU A 95 11.55 -1.72 16.58
C LEU A 95 12.11 -0.38 16.05
N VAL A 96 11.37 0.34 15.22
CA VAL A 96 11.81 1.66 14.74
C VAL A 96 11.81 2.70 15.86
N ASP A 97 10.80 2.69 16.74
CA ASP A 97 10.77 3.59 17.89
C ASP A 97 11.94 3.31 18.84
N SER A 98 12.22 2.03 19.09
CA SER A 98 13.41 1.58 19.82
C SER A 98 14.70 2.06 19.17
N LEU A 99 14.83 1.92 17.85
CA LEU A 99 16.00 2.39 17.10
C LEU A 99 16.17 3.92 17.23
N ALA A 100 15.08 4.68 17.12
CA ALA A 100 15.09 6.13 17.26
C ALA A 100 15.51 6.60 18.66
N ILE A 101 15.17 5.83 19.71
CA ILE A 101 15.65 6.07 21.08
C ILE A 101 17.16 5.87 21.16
N VAL A 102 17.66 4.74 20.67
CA VAL A 102 19.10 4.42 20.72
C VAL A 102 19.93 5.42 19.93
N GLN A 103 19.53 5.74 18.69
CA GLN A 103 20.23 6.71 17.85
C GLN A 103 20.32 8.10 18.52
N ARG A 104 19.26 8.52 19.22
CA ARG A 104 19.26 9.80 19.95
C ARG A 104 20.22 9.78 21.15
N ARG A 105 20.32 8.65 21.86
CA ARG A 105 21.27 8.45 22.96
C ARG A 105 22.72 8.50 22.45
N GLU A 106 23.02 7.76 21.38
CA GLU A 106 24.34 7.77 20.74
C GLU A 106 24.73 9.17 20.24
N GLY A 107 23.84 9.85 19.50
CA GLY A 107 24.10 11.17 18.96
C GLY A 107 24.29 12.28 20.01
N ARG A 108 23.90 12.03 21.27
CA ARG A 108 24.12 12.94 22.41
C ARG A 108 25.26 12.50 23.33
N GLY A 109 25.94 11.40 23.04
CA GLY A 109 27.02 10.86 23.87
C GLY A 109 26.53 10.37 25.24
N ALA A 110 25.31 9.82 25.30
CA ALA A 110 24.82 9.19 26.52
C ALA A 110 25.66 7.96 26.90
N SER A 111 25.74 7.65 28.20
CA SER A 111 26.46 6.47 28.69
C SER A 111 25.74 5.15 28.39
N GLU A 112 24.41 5.18 28.28
CA GLU A 112 23.59 4.03 27.93
C GLU A 112 23.12 4.20 26.47
N VAL A 113 23.62 3.35 25.58
CA VAL A 113 23.37 3.40 24.12
C VAL A 113 22.72 2.11 23.63
N THR A 114 21.89 1.51 24.48
CA THR A 114 21.09 0.33 24.16
C THR A 114 19.67 0.52 24.67
N VAL A 115 18.74 -0.29 24.16
CA VAL A 115 17.39 -0.45 24.71
C VAL A 115 17.14 -1.93 24.98
N ASN A 116 16.38 -2.22 26.03
CA ASN A 116 16.02 -3.60 26.35
C ASN A 116 14.77 -3.98 25.57
N ILE A 117 14.88 -5.05 24.79
CA ILE A 117 13.74 -5.72 24.16
C ILE A 117 13.76 -7.15 24.66
N GLY A 118 12.73 -7.53 25.42
CA GLY A 118 12.79 -8.67 26.34
C GLY A 118 13.83 -8.42 27.44
N ASP A 119 14.64 -9.45 27.75
CA ASP A 119 15.65 -9.41 28.82
C ASP A 119 17.06 -9.01 28.33
N LYS A 120 17.21 -8.64 27.05
CA LYS A 120 18.52 -8.37 26.43
C LYS A 120 18.63 -6.92 25.95
N PRO A 121 19.81 -6.27 26.12
CA PRO A 121 20.08 -4.95 25.56
C PRO A 121 20.43 -5.08 24.07
N HIS A 122 19.92 -4.17 23.25
CA HIS A 122 20.18 -4.09 21.81
C HIS A 122 20.59 -2.68 21.40
N GLY A 123 21.59 -2.58 20.53
CA GLY A 123 22.11 -1.32 20.00
C GLY A 123 21.55 -0.96 18.62
N VAL A 124 22.09 0.09 17.99
CA VAL A 124 21.68 0.52 16.64
C VAL A 124 21.88 -0.56 15.59
N ALA A 125 23.03 -1.23 15.60
CA ALA A 125 23.36 -2.27 14.62
C ALA A 125 22.38 -3.46 14.68
N ASP A 126 22.02 -3.89 15.89
CA ASP A 126 21.10 -5.00 16.14
C ASP A 126 19.71 -4.70 15.56
N LEU A 127 19.16 -3.53 15.91
CA LEU A 127 17.83 -3.12 15.49
C LEU A 127 17.75 -2.83 13.99
N HIS A 128 18.79 -2.19 13.42
CA HIS A 128 18.86 -1.93 11.98
C HIS A 128 18.94 -3.22 11.18
N SER A 129 19.84 -4.14 11.56
CA SER A 129 19.96 -5.44 10.91
C SER A 129 18.68 -6.26 10.99
N ALA A 130 17.96 -6.19 12.12
CA ALA A 130 16.69 -6.88 12.28
C ALA A 130 15.61 -6.31 11.37
N LEU A 131 15.48 -4.98 11.30
CA LEU A 131 14.54 -4.32 10.40
C LEU A 131 14.81 -4.65 8.93
N ASP A 132 16.07 -4.64 8.51
CA ASP A 132 16.47 -5.00 7.14
C ASP A 132 16.14 -6.46 6.82
N GLU A 133 16.42 -7.39 7.75
CA GLU A 133 16.07 -8.79 7.56
C GLU A 133 14.55 -8.99 7.47
N ILE A 134 13.75 -8.28 8.29
CA ILE A 134 12.28 -8.33 8.22
C ILE A 134 11.78 -7.81 6.87
N LYS A 135 12.27 -6.65 6.42
CA LYS A 135 11.91 -6.07 5.11
C LYS A 135 12.26 -7.04 3.98
N GLN A 136 13.41 -7.70 4.05
CA GLN A 136 13.81 -8.70 3.06
C GLN A 136 12.87 -9.92 3.07
N LYS A 137 12.50 -10.45 4.24
CA LYS A 137 11.55 -11.56 4.35
C LYS A 137 10.16 -11.20 3.84
N ILE A 138 9.69 -9.98 4.11
CA ILE A 138 8.45 -9.47 3.51
C ILE A 138 8.57 -9.45 1.98
N SER A 139 9.68 -8.93 1.46
CA SER A 139 9.92 -8.92 0.01
C SER A 139 9.94 -10.32 -0.57
N ASP A 140 10.58 -11.29 0.08
CA ASP A 140 10.65 -12.68 -0.41
C ASP A 140 9.26 -13.35 -0.42
N CYS A 141 8.42 -13.05 0.59
CA CYS A 141 7.03 -13.51 0.65
C CYS A 141 6.15 -12.94 -0.49
N ILE A 142 6.48 -11.76 -1.01
CA ILE A 142 5.70 -11.06 -2.03
C ILE A 142 6.26 -11.31 -3.44
N ASP A 143 7.58 -11.34 -3.60
CA ASP A 143 8.31 -11.54 -4.87
C ASP A 143 8.36 -13.03 -5.27
N GLN A 144 7.18 -13.59 -5.50
CA GLN A 144 6.94 -14.95 -5.98
C GLN A 144 6.13 -14.93 -7.30
N PRO A 145 6.05 -16.04 -8.05
CA PRO A 145 5.17 -16.13 -9.22
C PRO A 145 3.69 -16.02 -8.81
N LEU A 146 2.94 -15.11 -9.45
CA LEU A 146 1.54 -14.80 -9.14
C LEU A 146 0.64 -14.95 -10.37
N ASP A 147 -0.66 -15.16 -10.15
CA ASP A 147 -1.66 -15.04 -11.22
C ASP A 147 -2.25 -13.63 -11.25
N LEU A 148 -1.97 -12.88 -12.32
CA LEU A 148 -2.46 -11.52 -12.53
C LEU A 148 -3.79 -11.47 -13.28
N SER A 149 -4.40 -12.60 -13.62
CA SER A 149 -5.60 -12.67 -14.48
C SER A 149 -6.77 -11.79 -13.97
N ILE A 150 -7.02 -11.77 -12.66
CA ILE A 150 -8.08 -10.96 -12.05
C ILE A 150 -7.73 -9.47 -12.08
N HIS A 151 -6.48 -9.11 -11.80
CA HIS A 151 -6.00 -7.72 -11.83
C HIS A 151 -6.06 -7.14 -13.25
N GLN A 152 -5.67 -7.92 -14.27
CA GLN A 152 -5.83 -7.53 -15.67
C GLN A 152 -7.29 -7.34 -16.04
N GLN A 153 -8.19 -8.24 -15.60
CA GLN A 153 -9.63 -8.09 -15.84
C GLN A 153 -10.19 -6.82 -15.18
N PHE A 154 -9.78 -6.54 -13.94
CA PHE A 154 -10.16 -5.34 -13.21
C PHE A 154 -9.69 -4.06 -13.93
N VAL A 155 -8.39 -3.94 -14.22
CA VAL A 155 -7.82 -2.81 -14.96
C VAL A 155 -8.53 -2.63 -16.30
N ARG A 156 -8.75 -3.72 -17.03
CA ARG A 156 -9.45 -3.69 -18.31
C ARG A 156 -10.90 -3.23 -18.15
N ALA A 157 -11.62 -3.64 -17.11
CA ALA A 157 -12.98 -3.17 -16.85
C ALA A 157 -13.01 -1.67 -16.56
N VAL A 158 -12.15 -1.19 -15.66
CA VAL A 158 -12.07 0.23 -15.26
C VAL A 158 -11.69 1.15 -16.43
N HIS A 159 -10.80 0.68 -17.30
CA HIS A 159 -10.29 1.49 -18.42
C HIS A 159 -10.99 1.24 -19.77
N ARG A 160 -11.75 0.14 -19.95
CA ARG A 160 -12.60 -0.05 -21.16
C ARG A 160 -13.67 1.03 -21.28
N THR A 161 -14.24 1.44 -20.15
CA THR A 161 -15.18 2.57 -20.05
C THR A 161 -14.62 3.88 -20.61
N LEU A 162 -13.30 4.01 -20.79
CA LEU A 162 -12.64 5.20 -21.35
C LEU A 162 -12.50 5.19 -22.87
N ARG A 163 -12.53 4.02 -23.52
CA ARG A 163 -12.20 3.89 -24.95
C ARG A 163 -13.40 4.03 -25.89
N ALA A 164 -14.64 4.01 -25.37
CA ALA A 164 -15.84 4.14 -26.17
C ALA A 164 -16.15 5.61 -26.54
N GLY A 165 -15.47 6.13 -27.56
CA GLY A 165 -15.91 7.30 -28.34
C GLY A 165 -15.82 8.69 -27.67
N LYS A 166 -15.24 8.81 -26.47
CA LYS A 166 -14.97 10.09 -25.80
C LYS A 166 -13.47 10.31 -25.63
N THR A 167 -12.78 10.65 -26.71
CA THR A 167 -11.34 10.97 -26.75
C THR A 167 -10.98 12.35 -26.16
N GLY A 168 -11.76 12.85 -25.20
CA GLY A 168 -11.46 14.11 -24.53
C GLY A 168 -12.28 14.28 -23.27
N SER A 169 -11.57 14.49 -22.14
CA SER A 169 -12.04 15.09 -20.88
C SER A 169 -12.02 14.22 -19.62
N LEU A 170 -11.76 12.91 -19.67
CA LEU A 170 -11.66 12.14 -18.41
C LEU A 170 -10.24 12.20 -17.85
N LYS A 171 -10.11 12.63 -16.60
CA LYS A 171 -8.86 12.57 -15.85
C LYS A 171 -8.38 11.11 -15.73
N ALA A 172 -7.07 10.95 -15.59
CA ALA A 172 -6.44 9.68 -15.25
C ALA A 172 -7.14 9.02 -14.05
N THR A 173 -7.25 7.69 -14.06
CA THR A 173 -7.73 6.95 -12.89
C THR A 173 -6.66 6.97 -11.81
N ASP A 174 -7.02 7.35 -10.58
CA ASP A 174 -6.08 7.30 -9.45
C ASP A 174 -6.21 5.98 -8.71
N TYR A 175 -5.11 5.26 -8.55
CA TYR A 175 -5.00 4.05 -7.75
C TYR A 175 -4.18 4.37 -6.49
N VAL A 176 -4.85 4.44 -5.35
CA VAL A 176 -4.23 4.58 -4.02
C VAL A 176 -3.98 3.16 -3.50
N ILE A 177 -2.72 2.75 -3.50
CA ILE A 177 -2.30 1.40 -3.14
C ILE A 177 -1.66 1.44 -1.76
N LEU A 178 -2.22 0.66 -0.83
CA LEU A 178 -1.66 0.50 0.51
C LEU A 178 -0.69 -0.69 0.60
N ASN A 179 -0.72 -1.58 -0.39
CA ASN A 179 0.04 -2.82 -0.39
C ASN A 179 1.47 -2.61 -0.90
N TYR A 180 2.38 -3.51 -0.52
CA TYR A 180 3.78 -3.45 -0.95
C TYR A 180 4.04 -4.06 -2.34
N ASP A 181 3.13 -4.86 -2.88
CA ASP A 181 3.25 -5.55 -4.18
C ASP A 181 3.05 -4.63 -5.41
N THR A 182 3.45 -5.08 -6.60
CA THR A 182 3.39 -4.30 -7.86
C THR A 182 2.22 -4.69 -8.78
N LEU A 183 1.19 -5.37 -8.25
CA LEU A 183 0.18 -6.06 -9.08
C LEU A 183 -0.59 -5.12 -10.01
N ILE A 184 -0.88 -3.90 -9.57
CA ILE A 184 -1.64 -2.92 -10.36
C ILE A 184 -0.75 -2.27 -11.42
N GLU A 185 0.48 -1.91 -11.08
CA GLU A 185 1.49 -1.42 -12.01
C GLU A 185 1.72 -2.44 -13.14
N ASP A 186 1.90 -3.71 -12.78
CA ASP A 186 2.11 -4.80 -13.73
C ASP A 186 0.86 -5.04 -14.60
N ALA A 187 -0.35 -5.01 -14.01
CA ALA A 187 -1.59 -5.14 -14.76
C ALA A 187 -1.83 -3.98 -15.74
N LEU A 188 -1.54 -2.73 -15.34
CA LEU A 188 -1.60 -1.55 -16.21
C LEU A 188 -0.61 -1.68 -17.38
N ALA A 189 0.63 -2.09 -17.10
CA ALA A 189 1.66 -2.29 -18.11
C ALA A 189 1.28 -3.40 -19.11
N LEU A 190 0.75 -4.53 -18.63
CA LEU A 190 0.32 -5.65 -19.48
C LEU A 190 -0.91 -5.32 -20.35
N GLU A 191 -1.79 -4.43 -19.88
CA GLU A 191 -2.93 -3.93 -20.66
C GLU A 191 -2.57 -2.74 -21.58
N CYS A 192 -1.27 -2.41 -21.69
CA CYS A 192 -0.72 -1.33 -22.48
C CYS A 192 -1.33 0.03 -22.14
N LEU A 193 -1.52 0.32 -20.85
CA LEU A 193 -2.00 1.60 -20.34
C LEU A 193 -0.84 2.42 -19.80
N SER A 194 -0.79 3.71 -20.14
CA SER A 194 0.21 4.62 -19.59
C SER A 194 -0.13 4.98 -18.15
N TYR A 195 0.86 4.97 -17.27
CA TYR A 195 0.64 5.35 -15.87
C TYR A 195 1.81 6.14 -15.29
N ALA A 196 1.50 7.00 -14.32
CA ALA A 196 2.48 7.74 -13.54
C ALA A 196 2.47 7.27 -12.08
N ASP A 197 3.64 6.96 -11.54
CA ASP A 197 3.80 6.38 -10.20
C ASP A 197 4.84 7.14 -9.35
N GLY A 198 5.24 8.33 -9.80
CA GLY A 198 6.23 9.18 -9.12
C GLY A 198 7.67 8.85 -9.49
N PHE A 199 7.92 7.90 -10.40
CA PHE A 199 9.27 7.63 -10.92
C PHE A 199 9.39 8.00 -12.39
N ARG A 200 10.60 8.42 -12.77
CA ARG A 200 11.06 8.40 -14.16
C ARG A 200 12.05 7.27 -14.38
N GLY A 201 12.01 6.68 -15.56
CA GLY A 201 12.81 5.52 -15.91
C GLY A 201 11.93 4.33 -16.30
N GLY A 202 12.51 3.13 -16.29
CA GLY A 202 11.80 1.88 -16.57
C GLY A 202 11.98 0.92 -15.40
N ALA A 203 12.52 -0.27 -15.67
CA ALA A 203 12.86 -1.26 -14.63
C ALA A 203 13.82 -0.72 -13.55
N MET A 204 14.58 0.32 -13.89
CA MET A 204 15.25 1.18 -12.91
C MET A 204 14.74 2.60 -13.07
N GLY A 205 14.42 3.24 -11.94
CA GLY A 205 13.86 4.58 -11.94
C GLY A 205 14.32 5.45 -10.78
N TRP A 206 14.07 6.74 -10.89
CA TRP A 206 14.33 7.73 -9.85
C TRP A 206 13.07 8.49 -9.50
N TRP A 207 12.93 8.80 -8.22
CA TRP A 207 11.81 9.61 -7.77
C TRP A 207 11.81 10.99 -8.44
N ASP A 208 10.67 11.34 -9.01
CA ASP A 208 10.37 12.65 -9.57
C ASP A 208 8.88 12.94 -9.34
N LYS A 209 8.60 13.85 -8.39
CA LYS A 209 7.24 14.30 -8.07
C LYS A 209 6.48 14.72 -9.33
N GLU A 210 7.19 15.34 -10.27
CA GLU A 210 6.57 15.95 -11.44
C GLU A 210 6.12 14.90 -12.45
N ALA A 211 6.54 13.64 -12.29
CA ALA A 211 6.00 12.52 -13.05
C ALA A 211 4.48 12.35 -12.84
N PHE A 212 3.95 12.67 -11.64
CA PHE A 212 2.50 12.60 -11.38
C PHE A 212 1.68 13.64 -12.13
N ASN A 213 2.31 14.72 -12.60
CA ASN A 213 1.68 15.80 -13.34
C ASN A 213 1.77 15.63 -14.86
N ALA A 214 2.24 14.46 -15.33
CA ALA A 214 2.34 14.18 -16.75
C ALA A 214 0.95 14.09 -17.40
N ASP A 215 0.72 14.93 -18.41
CA ASP A 215 -0.51 14.91 -19.19
C ASP A 215 -0.63 13.63 -20.04
N GLY A 216 -1.87 13.19 -20.29
CA GLY A 216 -2.16 12.07 -21.19
C GLY A 216 -1.88 10.69 -20.61
N MET A 217 -1.72 10.57 -19.29
CA MET A 217 -1.65 9.29 -18.60
C MET A 217 -3.04 8.66 -18.46
N ASP A 218 -3.15 7.35 -18.65
CA ASP A 218 -4.39 6.62 -18.37
C ASP A 218 -4.64 6.49 -16.85
N ALA A 219 -3.57 6.36 -16.07
CA ALA A 219 -3.63 6.13 -14.62
C ALA A 219 -2.54 6.88 -13.83
N ARG A 220 -2.78 7.08 -12.53
CA ARG A 220 -1.75 7.42 -11.53
C ARG A 220 -1.76 6.38 -10.42
N VAL A 221 -0.59 5.92 -9.99
CA VAL A 221 -0.45 4.90 -8.94
C VAL A 221 0.27 5.52 -7.74
N LEU A 222 -0.41 5.60 -6.61
CA LEU A 222 0.05 6.23 -5.38
C LEU A 222 0.32 5.14 -4.33
N LYS A 223 1.58 4.75 -4.19
CA LYS A 223 2.03 3.68 -3.27
C LYS A 223 2.31 4.23 -1.88
N ILE A 224 1.27 4.33 -1.06
CA ILE A 224 1.30 5.12 0.19
C ILE A 224 2.25 4.54 1.22
N HIS A 225 2.32 3.22 1.37
CA HIS A 225 3.19 2.58 2.39
C HIS A 225 4.56 2.14 1.85
N GLY A 226 4.86 2.50 0.60
CA GLY A 226 6.08 2.10 -0.09
C GLY A 226 5.85 0.87 -0.98
N SER A 227 6.94 0.22 -1.36
CA SER A 227 6.90 -0.90 -2.30
C SER A 227 8.11 -1.79 -2.15
N ILE A 228 7.96 -3.08 -2.48
CA ILE A 228 9.09 -4.02 -2.48
C ILE A 228 10.16 -3.65 -3.50
N ASP A 229 9.78 -2.99 -4.60
CA ASP A 229 10.69 -2.55 -5.66
C ASP A 229 11.31 -1.16 -5.41
N TRP A 230 11.16 -0.60 -4.20
CA TRP A 230 11.77 0.67 -3.82
C TRP A 230 13.01 0.44 -2.96
N CYS A 231 14.07 1.23 -3.16
CA CYS A 231 15.28 1.16 -2.36
C CYS A 231 15.97 2.52 -2.25
N LEU A 232 16.84 2.68 -1.24
CA LEU A 232 17.76 3.81 -1.17
C LEU A 232 19.13 3.39 -1.70
N VAL A 233 19.78 4.24 -2.49
CA VAL A 233 21.09 3.98 -3.10
C VAL A 233 22.07 5.06 -2.67
N GLY A 234 23.20 4.64 -2.10
CA GLY A 234 24.22 5.57 -1.58
C GLY A 234 23.64 6.53 -0.54
N ASP A 235 23.99 7.82 -0.64
CA ASP A 235 23.53 8.87 0.28
C ASP A 235 22.23 9.57 -0.18
N ALA A 236 21.54 9.03 -1.18
CA ALA A 236 20.28 9.60 -1.64
C ALA A 236 19.19 9.49 -0.56
N THR A 237 18.40 10.54 -0.39
CA THR A 237 17.25 10.58 0.52
C THR A 237 15.94 10.17 -0.15
N LEU A 238 15.90 10.22 -1.49
CA LEU A 238 14.74 9.83 -2.30
C LEU A 238 14.93 8.42 -2.84
N PRO A 239 13.83 7.64 -2.99
CA PRO A 239 13.91 6.27 -3.45
C PRO A 239 14.32 6.13 -4.91
N ARG A 240 14.85 4.96 -5.22
CA ARG A 240 15.01 4.41 -6.56
C ARG A 240 14.08 3.23 -6.74
N ARG A 241 13.50 3.12 -7.94
CA ARG A 241 12.86 1.88 -8.37
C ARG A 241 13.94 0.90 -8.79
N MET A 242 13.91 -0.29 -8.22
CA MET A 242 14.76 -1.41 -8.55
C MET A 242 14.10 -2.71 -8.08
N HIS A 243 13.90 -3.65 -9.01
CA HIS A 243 13.39 -4.98 -8.65
C HIS A 243 14.26 -5.62 -7.55
N PRO A 244 13.69 -6.26 -6.50
CA PRO A 244 14.45 -6.78 -5.35
C PRO A 244 15.63 -7.70 -5.71
N LYS A 245 15.43 -8.55 -6.73
CA LYS A 245 16.44 -9.49 -7.24
C LYS A 245 17.53 -8.86 -8.11
N ASN A 246 17.43 -7.58 -8.49
CA ASN A 246 18.44 -6.93 -9.30
C ASN A 246 19.65 -6.54 -8.44
N THR A 247 20.81 -7.10 -8.77
CA THR A 247 22.08 -6.77 -8.11
C THR A 247 23.08 -6.23 -9.14
N PHE A 248 23.64 -5.05 -8.90
CA PHE A 248 24.67 -4.47 -9.77
C PHE A 248 25.95 -4.19 -8.97
N LYS A 249 27.12 -4.51 -9.55
CA LYS A 249 28.41 -4.36 -8.86
C LYS A 249 28.70 -2.95 -8.33
N ASN A 250 28.15 -1.93 -8.97
CA ASN A 250 28.39 -0.51 -8.64
C ASN A 250 27.16 0.16 -8.00
N VAL A 251 26.11 -0.61 -7.69
CA VAL A 251 24.90 -0.10 -7.05
C VAL A 251 24.65 -0.99 -5.85
N ASP A 252 25.12 -0.53 -4.69
CA ASP A 252 24.81 -1.16 -3.42
C ASP A 252 23.64 -0.40 -2.77
N PRO A 253 22.47 -1.04 -2.61
CA PRO A 253 21.36 -0.42 -1.90
C PRO A 253 21.78 -0.18 -0.45
N LYS A 254 21.69 1.07 0.00
CA LYS A 254 21.84 1.40 1.42
C LYS A 254 20.75 0.76 2.25
N GLU A 255 19.53 0.74 1.71
CA GLU A 255 18.39 0.01 2.25
C GLU A 255 17.81 -0.85 1.13
N LYS A 256 17.84 -2.16 1.32
CA LYS A 256 17.11 -3.09 0.46
C LYS A 256 15.66 -3.07 0.89
N VAL A 257 14.77 -2.74 -0.05
CA VAL A 257 13.31 -2.67 0.15
C VAL A 257 12.89 -1.53 1.07
N LEU A 258 12.18 -0.54 0.52
CA LEU A 258 11.67 0.60 1.26
C LEU A 258 10.18 0.42 1.58
N ILE A 259 9.95 -0.01 2.82
CA ILE A 259 8.63 -0.17 3.44
C ILE A 259 8.56 0.78 4.65
N TRP A 260 7.50 1.59 4.76
CA TRP A 260 7.28 2.47 5.90
C TRP A 260 6.36 1.84 6.94
N PRO A 261 6.89 1.35 8.08
CA PRO A 261 6.04 0.85 9.17
C PRO A 261 5.20 1.96 9.80
N ALA A 262 4.07 1.59 10.39
CA ALA A 262 3.04 2.50 10.90
C ALA A 262 3.58 3.65 11.77
N ALA A 263 4.50 3.41 12.72
CA ALA A 263 5.06 4.45 13.60
C ALA A 263 5.89 5.50 12.86
N THR A 264 6.56 5.13 11.76
CA THR A 264 7.30 6.12 10.96
C THR A 264 6.39 7.01 10.14
N LYS A 265 5.19 6.54 9.77
CA LYS A 265 4.30 7.25 8.83
C LYS A 265 4.02 8.69 9.28
N TYR A 266 3.86 8.99 10.57
CA TYR A 266 3.67 10.38 11.04
C TYR A 266 4.91 11.27 10.89
N ARG A 267 6.12 10.75 11.18
CA ARG A 267 7.37 11.52 10.99
C ARG A 267 7.70 11.68 9.50
N GLU A 268 7.41 10.66 8.71
CA GLU A 268 7.62 10.64 7.26
C GLU A 268 6.59 11.51 6.50
N THR A 269 5.46 11.92 7.10
CA THR A 269 4.59 12.97 6.51
C THR A 269 5.31 14.28 6.20
N GLN A 270 6.47 14.52 6.83
CA GLN A 270 7.29 15.71 6.61
C GLN A 270 8.45 15.49 5.64
N LEU A 271 8.67 14.25 5.18
CA LEU A 271 9.78 13.89 4.31
C LEU A 271 9.26 13.39 2.95
N ASP A 272 9.96 13.82 1.91
CA ASP A 272 9.75 13.29 0.57
C ASP A 272 10.37 11.88 0.49
N PRO A 273 9.74 10.93 -0.20
CA PRO A 273 8.60 11.07 -1.12
C PRO A 273 7.21 10.97 -0.47
N TYR A 274 7.11 10.51 0.77
CA TYR A 274 5.85 10.15 1.41
C TYR A 274 4.91 11.37 1.54
N ALA A 275 5.45 12.52 1.93
CA ALA A 275 4.70 13.78 1.99
C ALA A 275 4.00 14.12 0.67
N GLN A 276 4.68 13.89 -0.46
CA GLN A 276 4.18 14.15 -1.81
C GLN A 276 3.11 13.14 -2.23
N LEU A 277 3.26 11.88 -1.84
CA LEU A 277 2.25 10.83 -2.08
C LEU A 277 0.95 11.16 -1.34
N MET A 278 1.05 11.55 -0.06
CA MET A 278 -0.11 11.96 0.73
C MET A 278 -0.75 13.25 0.21
N GLU A 279 0.05 14.20 -0.26
CA GLU A 279 -0.47 15.40 -0.94
C GLU A 279 -1.25 15.02 -2.21
N ASN A 280 -0.69 14.15 -3.06
CA ASN A 280 -1.37 13.69 -4.27
C ASN A 280 -2.66 12.90 -3.95
N MET A 281 -2.66 12.09 -2.89
CA MET A 281 -3.87 11.41 -2.41
C MET A 281 -4.93 12.41 -1.94
N ARG A 282 -4.57 13.43 -1.14
CA ARG A 282 -5.52 14.48 -0.75
C ARG A 282 -6.10 15.19 -1.97
N CYS A 283 -5.26 15.50 -2.95
CA CYS A 283 -5.67 16.13 -4.20
C CYS A 283 -6.59 15.24 -5.04
N SER A 284 -6.39 13.91 -5.09
CA SER A 284 -7.27 13.00 -5.83
C SER A 284 -8.65 12.90 -5.21
N LEU A 285 -8.73 13.00 -3.89
CA LEU A 285 -9.99 12.96 -3.14
C LEU A 285 -10.74 14.31 -3.12
N SER A 286 -10.06 15.41 -3.46
CA SER A 286 -10.62 16.76 -3.40
C SER A 286 -11.27 17.17 -4.72
N PRO A 287 -12.61 17.24 -4.81
CA PRO A 287 -13.28 17.59 -6.06
C PRO A 287 -13.07 19.07 -6.41
N SER A 288 -12.49 19.34 -7.58
CA SER A 288 -12.44 20.70 -8.15
C SER A 288 -13.84 21.26 -8.42
N ILE A 289 -13.96 22.58 -8.54
CA ILE A 289 -15.24 23.26 -8.82
C ILE A 289 -15.86 22.67 -10.09
N GLY A 290 -17.10 22.18 -9.97
CA GLY A 290 -17.85 21.58 -11.08
C GLY A 290 -17.46 20.15 -11.44
N SER A 291 -16.66 19.47 -10.60
CA SER A 291 -16.36 18.04 -10.74
C SER A 291 -16.80 17.24 -9.52
N GLU A 292 -17.10 15.97 -9.73
CA GLU A 292 -17.37 14.98 -8.69
C GLU A 292 -16.23 13.97 -8.64
N VAL A 293 -16.05 13.33 -7.48
CA VAL A 293 -15.08 12.26 -7.27
C VAL A 293 -15.82 11.03 -6.76
N VAL A 294 -15.46 9.87 -7.27
CA VAL A 294 -15.93 8.57 -6.78
C VAL A 294 -14.73 7.82 -6.22
N LEU A 295 -14.70 7.67 -4.91
CA LEU A 295 -13.73 6.83 -4.21
C LEU A 295 -14.30 5.43 -4.06
N THR A 296 -13.65 4.45 -4.67
CA THR A 296 -13.98 3.03 -4.54
C THR A 296 -12.96 2.36 -3.63
N ILE A 297 -13.43 1.73 -2.55
CA ILE A 297 -12.59 1.03 -1.59
C ILE A 297 -12.81 -0.47 -1.72
N CYS A 298 -11.71 -1.21 -1.93
CA CYS A 298 -11.74 -2.67 -2.03
C CYS A 298 -10.62 -3.29 -1.18
N GLY A 299 -10.95 -4.37 -0.46
CA GLY A 299 -9.97 -5.19 0.27
C GLY A 299 -9.20 -4.44 1.37
N TYR A 300 -9.75 -3.34 1.88
CA TYR A 300 -9.14 -2.53 2.94
C TYR A 300 -9.92 -2.72 4.25
N SER A 301 -9.21 -3.10 5.32
CA SER A 301 -9.80 -3.41 6.64
C SER A 301 -10.07 -2.17 7.50
N PHE A 302 -9.71 -0.97 7.04
CA PHE A 302 -9.79 0.26 7.84
C PHE A 302 -8.86 0.30 9.06
N GLY A 303 -7.82 -0.55 9.10
CA GLY A 303 -6.82 -0.57 10.19
C GLY A 303 -5.90 0.67 10.23
N ASP A 304 -5.63 1.31 9.09
CA ASP A 304 -4.78 2.50 9.03
C ASP A 304 -5.53 3.79 9.42
N SER A 305 -5.39 4.21 10.68
CA SER A 305 -6.08 5.41 11.19
C SER A 305 -5.76 6.69 10.40
N HIS A 306 -4.52 6.85 9.92
CA HIS A 306 -4.12 8.04 9.15
C HIS A 306 -4.77 8.11 7.77
N ILE A 307 -5.01 6.97 7.12
CA ILE A 307 -5.75 6.90 5.86
C ILE A 307 -7.22 7.24 6.09
N ASN A 308 -7.81 6.67 7.14
CA ASN A 308 -9.20 6.95 7.52
C ASN A 308 -9.43 8.44 7.81
N ILE A 309 -8.48 9.11 8.49
CA ILE A 309 -8.57 10.56 8.77
C ILE A 309 -8.59 11.39 7.48
N GLU A 310 -7.79 11.03 6.47
CA GLU A 310 -7.77 11.77 5.21
C GLU A 310 -9.05 11.55 4.38
N ILE A 311 -9.61 10.35 4.40
CA ILE A 311 -10.92 10.06 3.78
C ILE A 311 -12.03 10.84 4.51
N ASP A 312 -12.02 10.81 5.85
CA ASP A 312 -12.97 11.54 6.68
C ASP A 312 -12.93 13.04 6.40
N ARG A 313 -11.73 13.63 6.37
CA ARG A 313 -11.53 15.03 5.98
C ARG A 313 -12.10 15.30 4.58
N ALA A 314 -11.77 14.46 3.59
CA ALA A 314 -12.22 14.65 2.23
C ALA A 314 -13.76 14.59 2.12
N LEU A 315 -14.42 13.68 2.84
CA LEU A 315 -15.88 13.61 2.88
C LEU A 315 -16.48 14.91 3.42
N HIS A 316 -15.97 15.42 4.54
CA HIS A 316 -16.43 16.67 5.15
C HIS A 316 -16.17 17.90 4.26
N GLU A 317 -15.02 17.96 3.58
CA GLU A 317 -14.62 19.11 2.76
C GLU A 317 -15.18 19.07 1.32
N SER A 318 -15.72 17.93 0.89
CA SER A 318 -16.19 17.73 -0.50
C SER A 318 -17.46 18.52 -0.86
N ASP A 319 -18.21 19.01 0.13
CA ASP A 319 -19.53 19.64 -0.08
C ASP A 319 -20.48 18.72 -0.88
N GLY A 320 -20.49 17.43 -0.53
CA GLY A 320 -21.34 16.41 -1.15
C GLY A 320 -20.89 15.94 -2.55
N ARG A 321 -19.72 16.36 -3.03
CA ARG A 321 -19.19 16.01 -4.37
C ARG A 321 -18.24 14.80 -4.36
N LEU A 322 -18.01 14.20 -3.20
CA LEU A 322 -17.29 12.94 -3.06
C LEU A 322 -18.29 11.82 -2.75
N THR A 323 -18.42 10.87 -3.67
CA THR A 323 -19.18 9.64 -3.45
C THR A 323 -18.25 8.52 -3.02
N LEU A 324 -18.60 7.82 -1.95
CA LEU A 324 -17.86 6.69 -1.43
C LEU A 324 -18.57 5.38 -1.80
N LEU A 325 -17.85 4.47 -2.45
CA LEU A 325 -18.30 3.11 -2.74
C LEU A 325 -17.38 2.13 -2.00
N ILE A 326 -17.93 1.31 -1.12
CA ILE A 326 -17.17 0.35 -0.34
C ILE A 326 -17.66 -1.06 -0.67
N PHE A 327 -16.75 -1.93 -1.09
CA PHE A 327 -17.02 -3.35 -1.25
C PHE A 327 -16.62 -4.08 0.04
N THR A 328 -17.61 -4.65 0.71
CA THR A 328 -17.47 -5.38 1.97
C THR A 328 -18.27 -6.67 1.93
N GLU A 329 -17.83 -7.67 2.67
CA GLU A 329 -18.59 -8.92 2.89
C GLU A 329 -19.67 -8.77 3.98
N LEU A 330 -19.63 -7.68 4.74
CA LEU A 330 -20.59 -7.41 5.82
C LEU A 330 -21.94 -6.99 5.25
N ASP A 331 -23.02 -7.55 5.80
CA ASP A 331 -24.40 -7.20 5.43
C ASP A 331 -24.78 -5.77 5.86
N GLU A 332 -24.20 -5.28 6.96
CA GLU A 332 -24.39 -3.94 7.48
C GLU A 332 -23.04 -3.23 7.71
N PRO A 333 -22.97 -1.89 7.60
CA PRO A 333 -21.74 -1.17 7.84
C PRO A 333 -21.36 -1.23 9.32
N GLU A 334 -20.14 -1.70 9.60
CA GLU A 334 -19.57 -1.75 10.96
C GLU A 334 -18.35 -0.84 11.10
N GLY A 335 -17.94 -0.59 12.36
CA GLY A 335 -16.70 0.12 12.67
C GLY A 335 -16.60 1.50 12.01
N GLN A 336 -15.55 1.69 11.19
CA GLN A 336 -15.33 2.96 10.47
C GLN A 336 -16.39 3.21 9.38
N MET A 337 -16.90 2.16 8.73
CA MET A 337 -17.94 2.32 7.70
C MET A 337 -19.23 2.89 8.30
N ASN A 338 -19.62 2.43 9.49
CA ASN A 338 -20.81 2.93 10.18
C ASN A 338 -20.72 4.44 10.47
N LYS A 339 -19.52 4.94 10.78
CA LYS A 339 -19.30 6.38 11.02
C LYS A 339 -19.49 7.24 9.78
N TRP A 340 -19.21 6.71 8.60
CA TRP A 340 -19.39 7.42 7.33
C TRP A 340 -20.78 7.25 6.74
N PHE A 341 -21.51 6.23 7.15
CA PHE A 341 -22.86 5.94 6.66
C PHE A 341 -23.96 6.70 7.43
N GLY A 342 -23.75 6.97 8.73
CA GLY A 342 -24.71 7.63 9.63
C GLY A 342 -24.63 9.15 9.65
#